data_AF-A0A7I8KDY6-F1
#
_entry.id   AF-A0A7I8KDY6-F1
#
_cell.length_a   1.000
_cell.length_b   1.000
_cell.length_c   1.000
_cell.angle_alpha   90.00
_cell.angle_beta   90.00
_cell.angle_gamma   90.00
#
_symmetry.space_group_name_H-M   'P 1'
#
loop_
_entity.id
_entity.type
_entity.pdbx_description
1 polymer ?
#
loop_
_entity_poly.entity_id
_entity_poly.type
_entity_poly.pdbx_seq_one_letter_code
_entity_poly.pdbx_strand_id
1 'polypeptide(L)'
;MTSSFRWWLRLALVVTVAVHSSSLSAAADGPPLRAQVFHSPPFTLSPGLVENKYYRDIAFPRGHIALKDLNAEVVDEAGKPVPLYETYMHHWLLVRYYQRKRGGDTSAPPEPLGNGAPSSNDPPEIILAGNSGICGGALPQTFGLGSETRRTANWIPDPYGIEVGNPAEVPAGYEEKWMLNVHAIDTRGAVDRLGCTECRCELYNMTVDGSGRSLVKDYVGGLICCPDMARCRTGVGSGGAPRKLFLRYEVKWLDWAAGIVPAKVYILDVTDDGKRGSNSSTDDSTSCQVEYNVAPCSRETPAAGGACIDSKRADLVLPRGGDIVYGVAHQHRGGVGAALYGQDGRTLCSSTPIYGRGKEAGDEAGYIVGMTTCYPSPGSVKVTAGERVTLISNYNATELHTGVMVLPTTAIVVYPNPVSWSNYSWVLLVITVASAVAAHCLGSRARGQRYRSWLM
;
A
#
# COMPACT_ATOMS: atom_id res chain seq x y z
N MET A 1 20.91 59.00 24.57
CA MET A 1 19.88 57.96 24.36
C MET A 1 20.27 56.87 23.34
N THR A 2 21.54 56.72 22.95
CA THR A 2 21.95 55.78 21.88
C THR A 2 22.63 54.49 22.37
N SER A 3 23.13 54.46 23.61
CA SER A 3 23.82 53.30 24.20
C SER A 3 22.84 52.22 24.69
N SER A 4 21.80 52.59 25.45
CA SER A 4 20.82 51.63 25.98
C SER A 4 20.03 50.93 24.87
N PHE A 5 19.66 51.63 23.79
CA PHE A 5 18.92 51.02 22.67
C PHE A 5 19.73 49.95 21.92
N ARG A 6 21.05 50.16 21.77
CA ARG A 6 21.96 49.17 21.19
C ARG A 6 22.13 47.94 22.08
N TRP A 7 22.06 48.11 23.39
CA TRP A 7 22.10 47.02 24.36
C TRP A 7 20.83 46.15 24.28
N TRP A 8 19.65 46.77 24.22
CA TRP A 8 18.37 46.04 24.07
C TRP A 8 18.29 45.26 22.75
N LEU A 9 18.79 45.83 21.64
CA LEU A 9 18.86 45.14 20.35
C LEU A 9 19.81 43.92 20.36
N ARG A 10 20.96 44.04 21.02
CA ARG A 10 21.90 42.91 21.17
C ARG A 10 21.32 41.83 22.07
N LEU A 11 20.65 42.20 23.16
CA LEU A 11 19.99 41.27 24.05
C LEU A 11 18.84 40.54 23.33
N ALA A 12 18.02 41.27 22.56
CA ALA A 12 16.93 40.70 21.77
C ALA A 12 17.47 39.73 20.70
N LEU A 13 18.58 40.06 20.03
CA LEU A 13 19.24 39.18 19.06
C LEU A 13 19.81 37.91 19.73
N VAL A 14 20.44 38.04 20.89
CA VAL A 14 20.98 36.89 21.64
C VAL A 14 19.85 36.00 22.14
N VAL A 15 18.74 36.56 22.60
CA VAL A 15 17.56 35.80 23.02
C VAL A 15 16.89 35.12 21.82
N THR A 16 16.74 35.79 20.68
CA THR A 16 16.16 35.15 19.48
C THR A 16 17.05 34.05 18.91
N VAL A 17 18.37 34.25 18.90
CA VAL A 17 19.33 33.20 18.51
C VAL A 17 19.29 32.05 19.51
N ALA A 18 19.30 32.30 20.82
CA ALA A 18 19.23 31.25 21.84
C ALA A 18 17.91 30.48 21.79
N VAL A 19 16.78 31.14 21.56
CA VAL A 19 15.47 30.50 21.37
C VAL A 19 15.44 29.69 20.08
N HIS A 20 16.00 30.19 18.97
CA HIS A 20 16.14 29.41 17.73
C HIS A 20 17.07 28.20 17.94
N SER A 21 18.23 28.35 18.56
CA SER A 21 19.18 27.27 18.84
C SER A 21 18.61 26.21 19.79
N SER A 22 17.79 26.62 20.76
CA SER A 22 17.07 25.71 21.67
C SER A 22 15.93 24.97 20.94
N SER A 23 15.25 25.66 20.02
CA SER A 23 14.20 25.06 19.17
C SER A 23 14.78 24.09 18.13
N LEU A 24 15.98 24.38 17.59
CA LEU A 24 16.72 23.50 16.69
C LEU A 24 17.31 22.28 17.42
N SER A 25 17.77 22.43 18.67
CA SER A 25 18.28 21.29 19.46
C SER A 25 17.16 20.40 20.00
N ALA A 26 15.97 20.94 20.30
CA ALA A 26 14.80 20.14 20.67
C ALA A 26 14.16 19.39 19.49
N ALA A 27 14.49 19.77 18.25
CA ALA A 27 14.01 19.13 17.03
C ALA A 27 14.97 18.06 16.46
N ALA A 28 16.09 17.78 17.13
CA ALA A 28 17.13 16.88 16.61
C ALA A 28 16.80 15.38 16.78
N ASP A 29 15.91 15.03 17.71
CA ASP A 29 15.47 13.65 17.90
C ASP A 29 13.99 13.55 17.49
N GLY A 30 13.74 13.23 16.22
CA GLY A 30 12.41 12.78 15.78
C GLY A 30 11.93 11.59 16.63
N PRO A 31 10.63 11.26 16.62
CA PRO A 31 10.14 10.10 17.34
C PRO A 31 10.97 8.86 17.00
N PRO A 32 11.36 8.03 17.98
CA PRO A 32 12.22 6.88 17.72
C PRO A 32 11.50 5.85 16.85
N LEU A 33 12.19 5.31 15.84
CA LEU A 33 11.68 4.21 15.03
C LEU A 33 11.53 2.96 15.88
N ARG A 34 10.32 2.44 15.99
CA ARG A 34 9.99 1.16 16.62
C ARG A 34 9.91 0.07 15.56
N ALA A 35 10.27 -1.14 15.95
CA ALA A 35 10.16 -2.33 15.13
C ALA A 35 9.68 -3.50 15.99
N GLN A 36 8.78 -4.33 15.45
CA GLN A 36 8.31 -5.54 16.12
C GLN A 36 7.96 -6.62 15.12
N VAL A 37 8.28 -7.86 15.48
CA VAL A 37 7.94 -9.07 14.72
C VAL A 37 6.71 -9.72 15.34
N PHE A 38 5.77 -10.09 14.48
CA PHE A 38 4.52 -10.76 14.82
C PHE A 38 4.38 -12.03 13.96
N HIS A 39 3.42 -12.87 14.34
CA HIS A 39 3.07 -14.08 13.61
C HIS A 39 1.56 -14.16 13.45
N SER A 40 1.09 -14.66 12.30
CA SER A 40 -0.28 -15.11 12.15
C SER A 40 -0.58 -16.26 13.12
N PRO A 41 -1.86 -16.60 13.34
CA PRO A 41 -2.20 -17.94 13.82
C PRO A 41 -1.56 -19.00 12.91
N PRO A 42 -1.19 -20.17 13.47
CA PRO A 42 -0.61 -21.25 12.68
C PRO A 42 -1.62 -21.80 11.69
N PHE A 43 -1.14 -22.16 10.50
CA PHE A 43 -1.89 -22.96 9.54
C PHE A 43 -1.11 -24.23 9.19
N THR A 44 -1.80 -25.27 8.75
CA THR A 44 -1.18 -26.56 8.44
C THR A 44 -1.45 -26.92 6.98
N LEU A 45 -0.39 -27.13 6.21
CA LEU A 45 -0.48 -27.54 4.81
C LEU A 45 0.07 -28.94 4.61
N SER A 46 -0.68 -29.73 3.84
CA SER A 46 -0.21 -30.98 3.24
C SER A 46 0.01 -30.76 1.74
N PRO A 47 0.80 -31.60 1.06
CA PRO A 47 1.04 -31.49 -0.38
C PRO A 47 -0.24 -31.21 -1.21
N GLY A 48 -0.16 -30.15 -2.02
CA GLY A 48 -1.24 -29.66 -2.87
C GLY A 48 -2.25 -28.74 -2.18
N LEU A 49 -2.31 -28.70 -0.84
CA LEU A 49 -3.35 -27.96 -0.13
C LEU A 49 -3.13 -26.44 -0.20
N VAL A 50 -4.24 -25.71 -0.24
CA VAL A 50 -4.31 -24.26 -0.23
C VAL A 50 -4.73 -23.76 1.15
N GLU A 51 -3.99 -22.78 1.65
CA GLU A 51 -4.42 -21.84 2.68
C GLU A 51 -4.93 -20.59 1.96
N ASN A 52 -6.14 -20.12 2.28
CA ASN A 52 -6.65 -18.82 1.86
C ASN A 52 -7.60 -18.25 2.93
N LYS A 53 -7.06 -18.02 4.14
CA LYS A 53 -7.86 -17.60 5.30
C LYS A 53 -7.67 -16.14 5.65
N TYR A 54 -8.73 -15.56 6.20
CA TYR A 54 -8.71 -14.24 6.83
C TYR A 54 -8.66 -14.39 8.35
N TYR A 55 -7.58 -13.90 8.96
CA TYR A 55 -7.39 -13.80 10.40
C TYR A 55 -7.81 -12.41 10.87
N ARG A 56 -8.80 -12.32 11.76
CA ARG A 56 -9.30 -11.06 12.33
C ARG A 56 -8.58 -10.71 13.64
N ASP A 57 -8.57 -9.42 13.99
CA ASP A 57 -7.96 -8.88 15.21
C ASP A 57 -6.54 -9.41 15.46
N ILE A 58 -5.73 -9.40 14.40
CA ILE A 58 -4.34 -9.87 14.50
C ILE A 58 -3.54 -8.97 15.44
N ALA A 59 -2.44 -9.49 15.97
CA ALA A 59 -1.48 -8.67 16.67
C ALA A 59 -0.87 -7.64 15.70
N PHE A 60 -1.03 -6.36 16.02
CA PHE A 60 -0.53 -5.24 15.22
C PHE A 60 -0.24 -4.05 16.13
N PRO A 61 0.71 -3.16 15.80
CA PRO A 61 0.95 -1.95 16.57
C PRO A 61 -0.34 -1.14 16.80
N ARG A 62 -0.57 -0.72 18.04
CA ARG A 62 -1.75 0.06 18.46
C ARG A 62 -1.33 1.49 18.83
N GLY A 63 -2.31 2.39 18.82
CA GLY A 63 -2.11 3.82 19.07
C GLY A 63 -2.11 4.63 17.78
N HIS A 64 -1.95 5.95 17.91
CA HIS A 64 -1.83 6.86 16.76
C HIS A 64 -0.38 6.84 16.29
N ILE A 65 -0.13 6.18 15.16
CA ILE A 65 1.22 5.88 14.66
C ILE A 65 1.34 6.20 13.18
N ALA A 66 2.59 6.35 12.75
CA ALA A 66 2.97 6.41 11.35
C ALA A 66 3.69 5.10 10.96
N LEU A 67 3.04 4.26 10.16
CA LEU A 67 3.69 3.08 9.61
C LEU A 67 4.77 3.50 8.59
N LYS A 68 5.92 2.85 8.70
CA LYS A 68 7.12 3.14 7.91
C LYS A 68 7.59 1.96 7.05
N ASP A 69 7.38 0.73 7.50
CA ASP A 69 7.78 -0.48 6.78
C ASP A 69 6.93 -1.66 7.22
N LEU A 70 6.66 -2.57 6.30
CA LEU A 70 5.99 -3.82 6.60
C LEU A 70 6.44 -4.91 5.63
N ASN A 71 7.00 -5.99 6.18
CA ASN A 71 7.47 -7.13 5.40
C ASN A 71 6.92 -8.42 6.02
N ALA A 72 6.63 -9.41 5.19
CA ALA A 72 6.07 -10.68 5.62
C ALA A 72 6.70 -11.87 4.90
N GLU A 73 6.71 -13.03 5.56
CA GLU A 73 7.31 -14.25 5.06
C GLU A 73 6.68 -15.50 5.68
N VAL A 74 6.50 -16.55 4.87
CA VAL A 74 6.13 -17.88 5.38
C VAL A 74 7.33 -18.53 6.04
N VAL A 75 7.14 -18.94 7.29
CA VAL A 75 8.15 -19.64 8.08
C VAL A 75 7.59 -20.95 8.64
N ASP A 76 8.48 -21.90 8.90
CA ASP A 76 8.16 -23.15 9.60
C ASP A 76 8.07 -22.96 11.12
N GLU A 77 7.84 -24.05 11.86
CA GLU A 77 7.79 -24.03 13.34
C GLU A 77 9.09 -23.55 13.99
N ALA A 78 10.24 -23.71 13.32
CA ALA A 78 11.53 -23.23 13.81
C ALA A 78 11.77 -21.75 13.45
N GLY A 79 10.81 -21.09 12.79
CA GLY A 79 10.94 -19.71 12.31
C GLY A 79 11.83 -19.57 11.07
N LYS A 80 12.13 -20.67 10.38
CA LYS A 80 12.97 -20.66 9.17
C LYS A 80 12.11 -20.35 7.94
N PRO A 81 12.57 -19.44 7.05
CA PRO A 81 12.03 -19.26 5.71
C PRO A 81 11.78 -20.56 4.94
N VAL A 82 10.59 -20.67 4.34
CA VAL A 82 10.24 -21.81 3.48
C VAL A 82 10.44 -21.44 2.00
N PRO A 83 11.15 -22.25 1.19
CA PRO A 83 11.30 -21.98 -0.24
C PRO A 83 9.98 -21.99 -1.02
N LEU A 84 9.85 -21.10 -2.00
CA LEU A 84 8.64 -20.93 -2.83
C LEU A 84 8.25 -22.17 -3.63
N TYR A 85 9.22 -23.02 -3.97
CA TYR A 85 8.95 -24.29 -4.65
C TYR A 85 8.40 -25.39 -3.71
N GLU A 86 8.34 -25.13 -2.40
CA GLU A 86 7.70 -26.00 -1.41
C GLU A 86 6.36 -25.40 -0.97
N THR A 87 6.38 -24.15 -0.49
CA THR A 87 5.18 -23.40 -0.16
C THR A 87 5.23 -22.05 -0.87
N TYR A 88 4.40 -21.91 -1.89
CA TYR A 88 4.30 -20.68 -2.65
C TYR A 88 3.40 -19.71 -1.89
N MET A 89 3.97 -18.59 -1.44
CA MET A 89 3.20 -17.46 -0.94
C MET A 89 2.61 -16.72 -2.14
N HIS A 90 1.33 -16.94 -2.41
CA HIS A 90 0.65 -16.34 -3.55
C HIS A 90 0.34 -14.87 -3.27
N HIS A 91 -0.32 -14.58 -2.15
CA HIS A 91 -0.41 -13.23 -1.59
C HIS A 91 -0.66 -13.26 -0.08
N TRP A 92 -0.25 -12.21 0.60
CA TRP A 92 -0.73 -11.86 1.92
C TRP A 92 -1.30 -10.44 1.85
N LEU A 93 -2.45 -10.21 2.47
CA LEU A 93 -3.12 -8.91 2.43
C LEU A 93 -3.42 -8.44 3.85
N LEU A 94 -3.11 -7.18 4.13
CA LEU A 94 -3.42 -6.55 5.40
C LEU A 94 -4.53 -5.51 5.19
N VAL A 95 -5.69 -5.78 5.78
CA VAL A 95 -6.91 -4.98 5.63
C VAL A 95 -7.23 -4.29 6.94
N ARG A 96 -7.33 -2.96 6.88
CA ARG A 96 -7.79 -2.13 8.00
C ARG A 96 -9.32 -2.13 8.06
N TYR A 97 -9.88 -2.32 9.24
CA TYR A 97 -11.33 -2.29 9.44
C TYR A 97 -11.71 -1.70 10.80
N TYR A 98 -12.95 -1.24 10.90
CA TYR A 98 -13.55 -0.78 12.14
C TYR A 98 -14.55 -1.84 12.63
N GLN A 99 -14.36 -2.30 13.86
CA GLN A 99 -15.23 -3.27 14.53
C GLN A 99 -16.16 -2.53 15.48
N ARG A 100 -17.46 -2.81 15.42
CA ARG A 100 -18.43 -2.25 16.37
C ARG A 100 -18.07 -2.72 17.80
N LYS A 101 -18.00 -1.77 18.73
CA LYS A 101 -17.79 -2.07 20.16
C LYS A 101 -19.05 -2.74 20.69
N ARG A 102 -18.97 -4.02 21.06
CA ARG A 102 -20.08 -4.71 21.74
C ARG A 102 -20.14 -4.22 23.18
N GLY A 103 -21.28 -3.64 23.58
CA GLY A 103 -21.58 -3.38 24.98
C GLY A 103 -21.84 -4.71 25.67
N GLY A 104 -20.86 -5.22 26.43
CA GLY A 104 -20.97 -6.32 27.40
C GLY A 104 -21.88 -7.50 27.04
N ASP A 105 -21.39 -8.47 26.28
CA ASP A 105 -21.44 -9.93 26.52
C ASP A 105 -20.67 -10.64 25.38
N THR A 106 -19.62 -11.37 25.70
CA THR A 106 -18.58 -11.83 24.75
C THR A 106 -18.82 -13.23 24.18
N SER A 107 -20.07 -13.71 24.15
CA SER A 107 -20.37 -15.13 23.87
C SER A 107 -20.73 -15.46 22.41
N ALA A 108 -20.99 -14.47 21.54
CA ALA A 108 -21.36 -14.74 20.15
C ALA A 108 -20.14 -14.76 19.21
N PRO A 109 -19.90 -15.86 18.46
CA PRO A 109 -18.80 -15.93 17.49
C PRO A 109 -18.95 -14.84 16.40
N PRO A 110 -17.84 -14.39 15.79
CA PRO A 110 -17.91 -13.49 14.65
C PRO A 110 -18.62 -14.18 13.48
N GLU A 111 -19.63 -13.53 12.90
CA GLU A 111 -20.24 -13.97 11.64
C GLU A 111 -19.14 -14.13 10.57
N PRO A 112 -19.14 -15.23 9.80
CA PRO A 112 -18.30 -15.35 8.61
C PRO A 112 -18.64 -14.22 7.63
N LEU A 113 -17.68 -13.83 6.80
CA LEU A 113 -17.94 -12.94 5.65
C LEU A 113 -18.78 -13.74 4.64
N GLY A 114 -20.07 -13.90 4.94
CA GLY A 114 -21.06 -14.42 4.02
C GLY A 114 -21.83 -13.25 3.40
N ASN A 115 -22.26 -13.42 2.16
CA ASN A 115 -23.03 -12.48 1.34
C ASN A 115 -24.47 -12.25 1.87
N GLY A 116 -24.65 -12.21 3.19
CA GLY A 116 -25.91 -11.93 3.85
C GLY A 116 -26.08 -10.42 4.00
N ALA A 117 -27.04 -9.84 3.28
CA ALA A 117 -27.45 -8.46 3.50
C ALA A 117 -27.82 -8.25 4.98
N PRO A 118 -27.23 -7.27 5.68
CA PRO A 118 -27.65 -6.93 7.04
C PRO A 118 -29.13 -6.57 7.03
N SER A 119 -29.87 -6.97 8.07
CA SER A 119 -31.20 -6.39 8.32
C SER A 119 -31.05 -4.86 8.40
N SER A 120 -31.80 -4.17 7.55
CA SER A 120 -31.48 -2.83 7.01
C SER A 120 -31.45 -1.64 7.98
N ASN A 121 -31.52 -1.86 9.30
CA ASN A 121 -31.60 -0.78 10.30
C ASN A 121 -30.51 -0.81 11.38
N ASP A 122 -29.72 -1.89 11.50
CA ASP A 122 -28.63 -1.95 12.47
C ASP A 122 -27.30 -1.50 11.85
N PRO A 123 -26.47 -0.76 12.61
CA PRO A 123 -25.14 -0.40 12.13
C PRO A 123 -24.29 -1.66 11.93
N PRO A 124 -23.50 -1.74 10.85
CA PRO A 124 -22.77 -2.94 10.47
C PRO A 124 -21.77 -3.36 11.55
N GLU A 125 -21.59 -4.66 11.72
CA GLU A 125 -20.63 -5.17 12.71
C GLU A 125 -19.19 -4.80 12.35
N ILE A 126 -18.87 -4.79 11.04
CA ILE A 126 -17.57 -4.46 10.48
C ILE A 126 -17.75 -3.42 9.38
N ILE A 127 -16.89 -2.40 9.40
CA ILE A 127 -16.73 -1.43 8.30
C ILE A 127 -15.30 -1.58 7.77
N LEU A 128 -15.14 -1.96 6.50
CA LEU A 128 -13.82 -1.95 5.87
C LEU A 128 -13.36 -0.49 5.71
N ALA A 129 -12.18 -0.16 6.24
CA ALA A 129 -11.62 1.19 6.10
C ALA A 129 -11.07 1.43 4.69
N GLY A 130 -10.58 0.38 4.03
CA GLY A 130 -10.07 0.43 2.67
C GLY A 130 -8.76 1.19 2.51
N ASN A 131 -8.31 1.31 1.26
CA ASN A 131 -7.29 2.27 0.84
C ASN A 131 -7.93 3.43 0.04
N SER A 132 -7.14 4.39 -0.42
CA SER A 132 -7.62 5.59 -1.14
C SER A 132 -7.71 5.39 -2.66
N GLY A 133 -7.45 4.19 -3.16
CA GLY A 133 -7.56 3.80 -4.56
C GLY A 133 -8.99 3.73 -5.08
N ILE A 134 -9.11 3.48 -6.38
CA ILE A 134 -10.37 3.56 -7.13
C ILE A 134 -11.13 2.24 -7.23
N CYS A 135 -10.55 1.15 -6.73
CA CYS A 135 -11.12 -0.20 -6.80
C CYS A 135 -12.10 -0.53 -5.67
N GLY A 136 -12.33 0.39 -4.72
CA GLY A 136 -13.32 0.24 -3.66
C GLY A 136 -13.18 -1.09 -2.91
N GLY A 137 -14.29 -1.84 -2.79
CA GLY A 137 -14.33 -3.11 -2.07
C GLY A 137 -13.58 -4.27 -2.73
N ALA A 138 -13.20 -4.18 -4.02
CA ALA A 138 -12.47 -5.26 -4.70
C ALA A 138 -11.03 -5.39 -4.20
N LEU A 139 -10.41 -4.28 -3.80
CA LEU A 139 -9.04 -4.23 -3.28
C LEU A 139 -9.01 -3.40 -1.99
N PRO A 140 -9.56 -3.92 -0.87
CA PRO A 140 -9.71 -3.16 0.37
C PRO A 140 -8.42 -3.12 1.20
N GLN A 141 -7.38 -3.85 0.81
CA GLN A 141 -6.14 -3.96 1.56
C GLN A 141 -5.36 -2.63 1.59
N THR A 142 -4.65 -2.40 2.68
CA THR A 142 -3.71 -1.28 2.82
C THR A 142 -2.29 -1.72 2.44
N PHE A 143 -1.94 -2.97 2.75
CA PHE A 143 -0.70 -3.59 2.29
C PHE A 143 -1.04 -4.94 1.68
N GLY A 144 -0.24 -5.35 0.70
CA GLY A 144 -0.30 -6.70 0.21
C GLY A 144 0.71 -6.93 -0.90
N LEU A 145 1.41 -8.04 -0.78
CA LEU A 145 2.39 -8.55 -1.73
C LEU A 145 2.25 -10.07 -1.77
N GLY A 146 3.02 -10.74 -2.62
CA GLY A 146 3.14 -12.18 -2.66
C GLY A 146 4.56 -12.66 -2.46
N SER A 147 4.93 -13.63 -3.27
CA SER A 147 6.25 -14.26 -3.30
C SER A 147 7.42 -13.26 -3.41
N GLU A 148 7.17 -12.09 -3.99
CA GLU A 148 8.13 -11.03 -4.20
C GLU A 148 8.53 -10.26 -2.93
N THR A 149 7.90 -10.52 -1.79
CA THR A 149 8.11 -9.71 -0.57
C THR A 149 9.58 -9.65 -0.12
N ARG A 150 10.35 -10.73 -0.30
CA ARG A 150 11.71 -10.88 0.27
C ARG A 150 12.75 -9.89 -0.27
N ARG A 151 12.65 -9.48 -1.52
CA ARG A 151 13.59 -8.53 -2.16
C ARG A 151 12.90 -7.25 -2.65
N THR A 152 11.74 -6.94 -2.08
CA THR A 152 11.00 -5.71 -2.37
C THR A 152 11.19 -4.75 -1.21
N ALA A 153 11.67 -3.54 -1.50
CA ALA A 153 11.75 -2.50 -0.49
C ALA A 153 10.35 -1.90 -0.25
N ASN A 154 9.91 -1.85 1.01
CA ASN A 154 8.58 -1.35 1.42
C ASN A 154 8.66 -0.14 2.36
N TRP A 155 9.84 0.47 2.46
CA TRP A 155 10.07 1.64 3.29
C TRP A 155 9.29 2.85 2.77
N ILE A 156 8.61 3.58 3.65
CA ILE A 156 8.01 4.88 3.34
C ILE A 156 9.03 5.96 3.71
N PRO A 157 9.48 6.81 2.76
CA PRO A 157 10.50 7.82 3.04
C PRO A 157 10.02 8.91 4.00
N ASP A 158 10.93 9.56 4.72
CA ASP A 158 10.61 10.75 5.51
C ASP A 158 10.32 11.96 4.59
N PRO A 159 9.48 12.92 5.02
CA PRO A 159 8.78 12.99 6.31
C PRO A 159 7.44 12.22 6.33
N TYR A 160 7.23 11.30 5.39
CA TYR A 160 5.94 10.67 5.16
C TYR A 160 5.71 9.45 6.04
N GLY A 161 4.44 9.13 6.32
CA GLY A 161 4.06 7.89 7.00
C GLY A 161 2.60 7.55 6.75
N ILE A 162 2.29 6.25 6.72
CA ILE A 162 0.89 5.81 6.59
C ILE A 162 0.25 5.94 7.97
N GLU A 163 -0.68 6.87 8.10
CA GLU A 163 -1.35 7.19 9.36
C GLU A 163 -2.32 6.08 9.78
N VAL A 164 -2.15 5.58 11.00
CA VAL A 164 -2.94 4.48 11.59
C VAL A 164 -3.38 4.88 13.00
N GLY A 165 -4.57 4.45 13.40
CA GLY A 165 -5.10 4.68 14.75
C GLY A 165 -5.43 6.14 15.06
N ASN A 166 -5.70 6.97 14.05
CA ASN A 166 -6.18 8.34 14.26
C ASN A 166 -7.62 8.30 14.81
N PRO A 167 -7.88 8.73 16.07
CA PRO A 167 -9.21 8.67 16.67
C PRO A 167 -10.28 9.48 15.91
N ALA A 168 -9.87 10.47 15.11
CA ALA A 168 -10.78 11.26 14.28
C ALA A 168 -11.25 10.53 13.03
N GLU A 169 -10.54 9.50 12.55
CA GLU A 169 -10.97 8.65 11.42
C GLU A 169 -11.87 7.49 11.86
N VAL A 170 -11.86 7.12 13.15
CA VAL A 170 -12.64 5.98 13.68
C VAL A 170 -14.11 6.37 13.89
N PRO A 171 -15.08 5.66 13.29
CA PRO A 171 -16.50 5.94 13.50
C PRO A 171 -16.92 5.80 14.97
N ALA A 172 -17.86 6.64 15.41
CA ALA A 172 -18.39 6.58 16.76
C ALA A 172 -18.99 5.20 17.07
N GLY A 173 -18.60 4.62 18.21
CA GLY A 173 -19.03 3.26 18.61
C GLY A 173 -18.19 2.13 18.01
N TYR A 174 -17.11 2.43 17.27
CA TYR A 174 -16.22 1.43 16.70
C TYR A 174 -14.80 1.52 17.29
N GLU A 175 -14.02 0.47 17.06
CA GLU A 175 -12.57 0.41 17.28
C GLU A 175 -11.86 -0.04 16.00
N GLU A 176 -10.68 0.53 15.73
CA GLU A 176 -9.85 0.12 14.59
C GLU A 176 -9.15 -1.20 14.89
N LYS A 177 -9.18 -2.12 13.91
CA LYS A 177 -8.56 -3.44 13.93
C LYS A 177 -7.97 -3.77 12.56
N TRP A 178 -7.16 -4.84 12.56
CA TRP A 178 -6.46 -5.32 11.38
C TRP A 178 -6.79 -6.78 11.09
N MET A 179 -7.04 -7.07 9.83
CA MET A 179 -7.33 -8.40 9.30
C MET A 179 -6.21 -8.80 8.34
N LEU A 180 -5.72 -10.02 8.46
CA LEU A 180 -4.68 -10.59 7.60
C LEU A 180 -5.27 -11.70 6.75
N ASN A 181 -5.21 -11.57 5.43
CA ASN A 181 -5.38 -12.70 4.52
C ASN A 181 -4.03 -13.37 4.29
N VAL A 182 -3.98 -14.70 4.34
CA VAL A 182 -2.82 -15.50 3.94
C VAL A 182 -3.28 -16.44 2.84
N HIS A 183 -2.77 -16.27 1.62
CA HIS A 183 -2.95 -17.20 0.53
C HIS A 183 -1.64 -17.89 0.18
N ALA A 184 -1.52 -19.16 0.58
CA ALA A 184 -0.33 -19.96 0.41
C ALA A 184 -0.67 -21.36 -0.12
N ILE A 185 0.18 -21.88 -1.01
CA ILE A 185 -0.07 -23.14 -1.72
C ILE A 185 1.11 -24.07 -1.47
N ASP A 186 0.85 -25.25 -0.90
CA ASP A 186 1.87 -26.29 -0.80
C ASP A 186 2.02 -26.99 -2.14
N THR A 187 3.14 -26.73 -2.81
CA THR A 187 3.40 -27.25 -4.16
C THR A 187 4.30 -28.48 -4.16
N ARG A 188 4.60 -29.05 -2.99
CA ARG A 188 5.31 -30.32 -2.90
C ARG A 188 4.49 -31.41 -3.56
N GLY A 189 5.12 -32.25 -4.37
CA GLY A 189 4.43 -33.36 -5.03
C GLY A 189 3.43 -32.97 -6.13
N ALA A 190 3.23 -31.67 -6.41
CA ALA A 190 2.36 -31.21 -7.49
C ALA A 190 2.79 -31.78 -8.85
N VAL A 191 1.82 -32.20 -9.67
CA VAL A 191 2.12 -32.69 -11.04
C VAL A 191 2.56 -31.56 -11.97
N ASP A 192 2.04 -30.36 -11.73
CA ASP A 192 2.44 -29.12 -12.37
C ASP A 192 2.51 -28.03 -11.30
N ARG A 193 3.72 -27.81 -10.79
CA ARG A 193 3.97 -26.84 -9.72
C ARG A 193 3.58 -25.42 -10.14
N LEU A 194 3.92 -25.02 -11.35
CA LEU A 194 3.72 -23.65 -11.81
C LEU A 194 2.25 -23.40 -12.15
N GLY A 195 1.58 -24.40 -12.75
CA GLY A 195 0.13 -24.34 -12.92
C GLY A 195 -0.63 -24.26 -11.59
N CYS A 196 -0.14 -24.90 -10.52
CA CYS A 196 -0.73 -24.71 -9.18
C CYS A 196 -0.60 -23.26 -8.71
N THR A 197 0.54 -22.61 -8.94
CA THR A 197 0.78 -21.20 -8.54
C THR A 197 -0.03 -20.19 -9.35
N GLU A 198 -0.50 -20.56 -10.55
CA GLU A 198 -1.39 -19.78 -11.40
C GLU A 198 -2.87 -20.13 -11.20
N CYS A 199 -3.18 -20.94 -10.18
CA CYS A 199 -4.52 -21.39 -9.84
C CYS A 199 -5.31 -21.97 -11.03
N ARG A 200 -4.68 -22.80 -11.89
CA ARG A 200 -5.34 -23.42 -13.05
C ARG A 200 -6.46 -24.36 -12.60
N CYS A 201 -7.69 -24.09 -13.02
CA CYS A 201 -8.89 -24.77 -12.53
C CYS A 201 -8.84 -26.29 -12.70
N GLU A 202 -8.25 -26.77 -13.81
CA GLU A 202 -8.09 -28.20 -14.08
C GLU A 202 -7.22 -28.93 -13.05
N LEU A 203 -6.24 -28.24 -12.44
CA LEU A 203 -5.37 -28.83 -11.43
C LEU A 203 -6.04 -28.91 -10.07
N TYR A 204 -7.00 -28.04 -9.79
CA TYR A 204 -7.77 -28.02 -8.54
C TYR A 204 -9.11 -28.77 -8.65
N ASN A 205 -9.46 -29.27 -9.85
CA ASN A 205 -10.75 -29.89 -10.15
C ASN A 205 -11.93 -28.97 -9.84
N MET A 206 -11.79 -27.68 -10.18
CA MET A 206 -12.79 -26.65 -9.91
C MET A 206 -13.68 -26.43 -11.14
N THR A 207 -14.99 -26.51 -10.95
CA THR A 207 -16.01 -26.31 -12.00
C THR A 207 -17.11 -25.33 -11.61
N VAL A 208 -17.16 -24.93 -10.33
CA VAL A 208 -18.13 -23.98 -9.77
C VAL A 208 -17.41 -22.93 -8.91
N ASP A 209 -18.02 -21.76 -8.78
CA ASP A 209 -17.57 -20.69 -7.89
C ASP A 209 -17.98 -20.95 -6.42
N GLY A 210 -17.57 -20.05 -5.51
CA GLY A 210 -17.89 -20.13 -4.08
C GLY A 210 -19.39 -20.06 -3.75
N SER A 211 -20.24 -19.64 -4.70
CA SER A 211 -21.71 -19.64 -4.58
C SER A 211 -22.36 -20.88 -5.22
N GLY A 212 -21.56 -21.80 -5.76
CA GLY A 212 -22.02 -23.01 -6.43
C GLY A 212 -22.47 -22.80 -7.88
N ARG A 213 -22.25 -21.62 -8.48
CA ARG A 213 -22.54 -21.36 -9.89
C ARG A 213 -21.42 -21.90 -10.76
N SER A 214 -21.74 -22.49 -11.90
CA SER A 214 -20.72 -22.95 -12.85
C SER A 214 -19.79 -21.80 -13.26
N LEU A 215 -18.50 -22.11 -13.36
CA LEU A 215 -17.52 -21.17 -13.89
C LEU A 215 -17.88 -20.78 -15.32
N VAL A 216 -17.60 -19.51 -15.68
CA VAL A 216 -17.72 -19.05 -17.06
C VAL A 216 -16.81 -19.90 -17.94
N LYS A 217 -17.28 -20.27 -19.13
CA LYS A 217 -16.63 -21.26 -20.02
C LYS A 217 -15.13 -21.00 -20.28
N ASP A 218 -14.71 -19.73 -20.31
CA ASP A 218 -13.34 -19.33 -20.62
C ASP A 218 -12.51 -18.96 -19.36
N TYR A 219 -13.07 -19.16 -18.17
CA TYR A 219 -12.36 -18.98 -16.90
C TYR A 219 -11.55 -20.24 -16.56
N VAL A 220 -10.29 -20.25 -17.00
CA VAL A 220 -9.40 -21.43 -16.94
C VAL A 220 -8.42 -21.41 -15.76
N GLY A 221 -8.31 -20.30 -15.04
CA GLY A 221 -7.51 -20.18 -13.82
C GLY A 221 -7.60 -18.81 -13.18
N GLY A 222 -7.29 -18.75 -11.88
CA GLY A 222 -7.35 -17.54 -11.07
C GLY A 222 -7.98 -17.75 -9.69
N LEU A 223 -8.29 -16.65 -9.02
CA LEU A 223 -8.82 -16.53 -7.65
C LEU A 223 -9.91 -17.56 -7.30
N ILE A 224 -10.85 -17.80 -8.21
CA ILE A 224 -12.00 -18.68 -7.97
C ILE A 224 -11.57 -20.16 -7.92
N CYS A 225 -10.44 -20.51 -8.54
CA CYS A 225 -10.00 -21.87 -8.72
C CYS A 225 -9.04 -22.39 -7.63
N CYS A 226 -8.66 -21.55 -6.66
CA CYS A 226 -7.85 -21.93 -5.52
C CYS A 226 -8.40 -21.36 -4.18
N PRO A 227 -9.66 -21.68 -3.82
CA PRO A 227 -10.20 -21.29 -2.52
C PRO A 227 -9.49 -22.00 -1.37
N ASP A 228 -9.75 -21.55 -0.13
CA ASP A 228 -9.23 -22.21 1.07
C ASP A 228 -9.59 -23.71 1.07
N MET A 229 -8.64 -24.55 1.52
CA MET A 229 -8.75 -26.01 1.55
C MET A 229 -8.86 -26.71 0.18
N ALA A 230 -8.83 -25.98 -0.94
CA ALA A 230 -8.67 -26.60 -2.25
C ALA A 230 -7.34 -27.36 -2.32
N ARG A 231 -7.28 -28.37 -3.20
CA ARG A 231 -6.08 -29.19 -3.36
C ARG A 231 -5.67 -29.24 -4.82
N CYS A 232 -4.49 -28.70 -5.11
CA CYS A 232 -3.84 -28.87 -6.40
C CYS A 232 -3.47 -30.34 -6.59
N ARG A 233 -3.61 -30.84 -7.83
CA ARG A 233 -3.31 -32.22 -8.20
C ARG A 233 -1.85 -32.56 -7.89
N THR A 234 -1.67 -33.64 -7.13
CA THR A 234 -0.36 -34.20 -6.80
C THR A 234 -0.16 -35.57 -7.44
N GLY A 235 1.10 -35.99 -7.62
CA GLY A 235 1.45 -37.27 -8.21
C GLY A 235 1.06 -38.47 -7.31
N VAL A 236 0.89 -39.65 -7.88
CA VAL A 236 0.62 -40.88 -7.10
C VAL A 236 1.76 -41.14 -6.12
N GLY A 237 1.45 -41.38 -4.84
CA GLY A 237 2.46 -41.64 -3.80
C GLY A 237 3.23 -40.41 -3.31
N SER A 238 2.87 -39.20 -3.75
CA SER A 238 3.49 -37.93 -3.32
C SER A 238 3.08 -37.46 -1.91
N GLY A 239 2.61 -38.38 -1.07
CA GLY A 239 2.23 -38.11 0.30
C GLY A 239 3.43 -37.59 1.11
N GLY A 240 3.36 -36.34 1.52
CA GLY A 240 4.32 -35.69 2.40
C GLY A 240 3.66 -35.35 3.72
N ALA A 241 4.44 -35.31 4.79
CA ALA A 241 3.94 -34.95 6.10
C ALA A 241 3.32 -33.53 6.07
N PRO A 242 2.16 -33.32 6.73
CA PRO A 242 1.65 -31.99 7.00
C PRO A 242 2.70 -31.14 7.70
N ARG A 243 2.76 -29.86 7.37
CA ARG A 243 3.65 -28.89 8.01
C ARG A 243 2.84 -27.78 8.62
N LYS A 244 3.15 -27.46 9.87
CA LYS A 244 2.65 -26.26 10.53
C LYS A 244 3.53 -25.08 10.12
N LEU A 245 2.89 -24.01 9.70
CA LEU A 245 3.49 -22.82 9.12
C LEU A 245 2.86 -21.57 9.75
N PHE A 246 3.56 -20.45 9.61
CA PHE A 246 3.11 -19.14 10.05
C PHE A 246 3.46 -18.11 8.99
N LEU A 247 2.65 -17.04 8.88
CA LEU A 247 3.13 -15.80 8.30
C LEU A 247 3.82 -15.00 9.40
N ARG A 248 5.14 -14.89 9.34
CA ARG A 248 5.91 -13.96 10.16
C ARG A 248 5.89 -12.60 9.47
N TYR A 249 5.57 -11.52 10.20
CA TYR A 249 5.64 -10.16 9.66
C TYR A 249 6.30 -9.20 10.62
N GLU A 250 7.17 -8.34 10.07
CA GLU A 250 7.85 -7.27 10.80
C GLU A 250 7.22 -5.94 10.42
N VAL A 251 6.85 -5.16 11.42
CA VAL A 251 6.28 -3.82 11.25
C VAL A 251 7.24 -2.80 11.85
N LYS A 252 7.51 -1.71 11.14
CA LYS A 252 8.25 -0.56 11.66
C LYS A 252 7.38 0.69 11.65
N TRP A 253 7.43 1.48 12.71
CA TRP A 253 6.58 2.66 12.86
C TRP A 253 7.19 3.72 13.78
N LEU A 254 6.65 4.92 13.69
CA LEU A 254 6.90 6.05 14.59
C LEU A 254 5.63 6.32 15.40
N ASP A 255 5.77 6.84 16.61
CA ASP A 255 4.64 7.51 17.26
C ASP A 255 4.25 8.73 16.41
N TRP A 256 2.94 8.97 16.24
CA TRP A 256 2.49 10.09 15.43
C TRP A 256 2.94 11.43 16.01
N ALA A 257 3.46 12.31 15.16
CA ALA A 257 3.95 13.63 15.53
C ALA A 257 3.59 14.66 14.46
N ALA A 258 3.48 15.93 14.84
CA ALA A 258 3.05 17.02 13.96
C ALA A 258 3.96 17.24 12.73
N GLY A 259 5.21 16.75 12.75
CA GLY A 259 6.13 16.82 11.62
C GLY A 259 5.95 15.70 10.58
N ILE A 260 5.13 14.69 10.87
CA ILE A 260 4.87 13.58 9.95
C ILE A 260 3.78 13.98 8.96
N VAL A 261 4.03 13.72 7.68
CA VAL A 261 3.08 13.98 6.60
C VAL A 261 2.30 12.69 6.28
N PRO A 262 0.96 12.66 6.42
CA PRO A 262 0.18 11.46 6.12
C PRO A 262 0.26 11.10 4.64
N ALA A 263 0.76 9.90 4.35
CA ALA A 263 0.68 9.28 3.03
C ALA A 263 -0.62 8.48 2.91
N LYS A 264 -1.23 8.46 1.73
CA LYS A 264 -2.41 7.65 1.43
C LYS A 264 -2.03 6.55 0.45
N VAL A 265 -2.44 5.31 0.73
CA VAL A 265 -2.16 4.19 -0.16
C VAL A 265 -3.18 4.17 -1.29
N TYR A 266 -2.70 4.02 -2.52
CA TYR A 266 -3.50 3.81 -3.71
C TYR A 266 -3.12 2.46 -4.30
N ILE A 267 -4.07 1.53 -4.27
CA ILE A 267 -3.94 0.29 -5.03
C ILE A 267 -4.69 0.48 -6.34
N LEU A 268 -3.96 0.31 -7.43
CA LEU A 268 -4.47 0.42 -8.78
C LEU A 268 -4.62 -1.00 -9.37
N ASP A 269 -5.41 -1.12 -10.43
CA ASP A 269 -5.64 -2.39 -11.10
C ASP A 269 -5.61 -2.16 -12.61
N VAL A 270 -4.77 -2.91 -13.32
CA VAL A 270 -4.66 -2.83 -14.78
C VAL A 270 -5.88 -3.40 -15.50
N THR A 271 -6.74 -4.10 -14.77
CA THR A 271 -7.98 -4.68 -15.29
C THR A 271 -9.19 -3.78 -15.07
N ASP A 272 -9.02 -2.61 -14.41
CA ASP A 272 -10.07 -1.60 -14.26
C ASP A 272 -10.59 -1.16 -15.65
N ASP A 273 -11.85 -1.48 -15.94
CA ASP A 273 -12.51 -1.14 -17.21
C ASP A 273 -13.27 0.19 -17.18
N GLY A 274 -13.20 0.92 -16.06
CA GLY A 274 -13.86 2.20 -15.83
C GLY A 274 -15.38 2.15 -15.67
N LYS A 275 -16.03 0.96 -15.77
CA LYS A 275 -17.48 0.82 -15.63
C LYS A 275 -17.87 0.90 -14.16
N ARG A 276 -18.24 2.10 -13.72
CA ARG A 276 -18.83 2.31 -12.39
C ARG A 276 -20.35 2.31 -12.55
N GLY A 277 -21.04 1.38 -11.88
CA GLY A 277 -22.50 1.32 -11.91
C GLY A 277 -23.10 2.66 -11.46
N SER A 278 -24.01 3.22 -12.28
CA SER A 278 -24.78 4.39 -11.89
C SER A 278 -25.78 3.99 -10.81
N ASN A 279 -25.61 4.48 -9.57
CA ASN A 279 -26.57 4.33 -8.48
C ASN A 279 -27.12 2.89 -8.24
N SER A 280 -26.38 2.03 -7.55
CA SER A 280 -27.01 0.98 -6.74
C SER A 280 -26.24 0.74 -5.45
N SER A 281 -26.94 0.91 -4.34
CA SER A 281 -26.49 0.63 -2.98
C SER A 281 -26.45 -0.88 -2.66
N THR A 282 -26.15 -1.72 -3.66
CA THR A 282 -26.07 -3.18 -3.56
C THR A 282 -25.11 -3.70 -4.62
N ASP A 283 -24.09 -4.43 -4.15
CA ASP A 283 -23.12 -5.36 -4.78
C ASP A 283 -22.99 -5.49 -6.32
N ASP A 284 -21.74 -5.79 -6.71
CA ASP A 284 -21.32 -6.56 -7.90
C ASP A 284 -20.98 -5.88 -9.24
N SER A 285 -20.59 -4.60 -9.26
CA SER A 285 -19.76 -4.12 -10.39
C SER A 285 -18.68 -3.14 -9.97
N THR A 286 -17.65 -3.62 -9.28
CA THR A 286 -16.38 -2.91 -9.27
C THR A 286 -15.77 -3.04 -10.67
N SER A 287 -15.31 -1.92 -11.24
CA SER A 287 -14.65 -1.94 -12.55
C SER A 287 -13.34 -2.74 -12.54
N CYS A 288 -12.71 -2.86 -11.37
CA CYS A 288 -11.50 -3.67 -11.13
C CYS A 288 -11.83 -5.16 -11.07
N GLN A 289 -11.17 -5.96 -11.92
CA GLN A 289 -11.34 -7.42 -12.04
C GLN A 289 -10.25 -8.21 -11.32
N VAL A 290 -9.21 -7.54 -10.79
CA VAL A 290 -8.06 -8.06 -10.03
C VAL A 290 -7.08 -8.91 -10.84
N GLU A 291 -7.58 -9.78 -11.72
CA GLU A 291 -6.78 -10.72 -12.49
C GLU A 291 -7.22 -10.81 -13.95
N TYR A 292 -6.33 -11.29 -14.81
CA TYR A 292 -6.65 -11.64 -16.19
C TYR A 292 -5.77 -12.80 -16.67
N ASN A 293 -6.09 -13.36 -17.84
CA ASN A 293 -5.28 -14.39 -18.48
C ASN A 293 -4.42 -13.77 -19.59
N VAL A 294 -3.17 -14.23 -19.70
CA VAL A 294 -2.26 -13.88 -20.79
C VAL A 294 -2.27 -15.01 -21.80
N ALA A 295 -2.82 -14.76 -22.98
CA ALA A 295 -2.85 -15.73 -24.05
C ALA A 295 -1.45 -15.92 -24.67
N PRO A 296 -1.08 -17.14 -25.08
CA PRO A 296 0.19 -17.36 -25.74
C PRO A 296 0.23 -16.68 -27.12
N CYS A 297 1.39 -16.12 -27.51
CA CYS A 297 1.55 -15.55 -28.85
C CYS A 297 1.27 -16.60 -29.94
N SER A 298 0.70 -16.15 -31.06
CA SER A 298 0.69 -16.97 -32.27
C SER A 298 2.13 -17.15 -32.78
N ARG A 299 2.49 -18.36 -33.23
CA ARG A 299 3.78 -18.60 -33.89
C ARG A 299 3.89 -17.95 -35.27
N GLU A 300 2.78 -17.42 -35.78
CA GLU A 300 2.63 -16.96 -37.17
C GLU A 300 2.73 -15.43 -37.32
N THR A 301 2.63 -14.68 -36.22
CA THR A 301 2.75 -13.21 -36.22
C THR A 301 3.53 -12.74 -35.00
N PRO A 302 4.87 -12.60 -35.10
CA PRO A 302 5.65 -11.94 -34.08
C PRO A 302 5.15 -10.50 -33.91
N ALA A 303 4.87 -10.09 -32.68
CA ALA A 303 4.57 -8.69 -32.37
C ALA A 303 5.68 -7.78 -32.94
N ALA A 304 5.30 -6.58 -33.39
CA ALA A 304 6.25 -5.61 -33.92
C ALA A 304 7.35 -5.33 -32.88
N GLY A 305 8.57 -5.81 -33.14
CA GLY A 305 9.69 -5.76 -32.19
C GLY A 305 10.24 -7.12 -31.73
N GLY A 306 9.67 -8.25 -32.18
CA GLY A 306 10.26 -9.59 -32.03
C GLY A 306 10.18 -10.22 -30.63
N ALA A 307 9.76 -9.48 -29.60
CA ALA A 307 9.52 -10.02 -28.26
C ALA A 307 8.05 -10.44 -28.08
N CYS A 308 7.81 -11.65 -27.59
CA CYS A 308 6.48 -12.18 -27.31
C CYS A 308 6.01 -11.72 -25.92
N ILE A 309 5.39 -10.54 -25.89
CA ILE A 309 4.97 -9.83 -24.67
C ILE A 309 3.49 -9.46 -24.81
N ASP A 310 2.70 -9.78 -23.79
CA ASP A 310 1.35 -9.23 -23.60
C ASP A 310 1.45 -7.93 -22.79
N SER A 311 0.83 -6.87 -23.30
CA SER A 311 0.80 -5.55 -22.66
C SER A 311 -0.64 -5.15 -22.35
N LYS A 312 -1.04 -5.34 -21.08
CA LYS A 312 -2.34 -4.88 -20.59
C LYS A 312 -2.24 -3.43 -20.16
N ARG A 313 -3.25 -2.63 -20.50
CA ARG A 313 -3.32 -1.19 -20.22
C ARG A 313 -4.67 -0.83 -19.59
N ALA A 314 -4.62 0.05 -18.59
CA ALA A 314 -5.79 0.76 -18.07
C ALA A 314 -5.53 2.26 -17.95
N ASP A 315 -6.53 3.07 -18.31
CA ASP A 315 -6.51 4.51 -18.13
C ASP A 315 -7.36 4.89 -16.92
N LEU A 316 -6.69 5.24 -15.83
CA LEU A 316 -7.27 5.44 -14.51
C LEU A 316 -7.38 6.94 -14.20
N VAL A 317 -8.44 7.36 -13.54
CA VAL A 317 -8.58 8.76 -13.09
C VAL A 317 -8.35 8.82 -11.59
N LEU A 318 -7.27 9.48 -11.17
CA LEU A 318 -6.96 9.60 -9.75
C LEU A 318 -7.84 10.70 -9.11
N PRO A 319 -8.66 10.37 -8.10
CA PRO A 319 -9.63 11.31 -7.54
C PRO A 319 -8.98 12.46 -6.77
N ARG A 320 -7.73 12.26 -6.31
CA ARG A 320 -6.94 13.26 -5.61
C ARG A 320 -5.52 13.27 -6.17
N GLY A 321 -4.93 14.45 -6.17
CA GLY A 321 -3.54 14.66 -6.59
C GLY A 321 -2.57 14.69 -5.40
N GLY A 322 -1.29 14.65 -5.73
CA GLY A 322 -0.21 14.90 -4.81
C GLY A 322 1.10 14.27 -5.28
N ASP A 323 2.04 14.06 -4.35
CA ASP A 323 3.37 13.55 -4.69
C ASP A 323 3.39 12.03 -4.62
N ILE A 324 3.97 11.39 -5.63
CA ILE A 324 4.28 9.96 -5.56
C ILE A 324 5.64 9.84 -4.86
N VAL A 325 5.65 9.16 -3.72
CA VAL A 325 6.86 8.99 -2.89
C VAL A 325 7.33 7.54 -2.82
N TYR A 326 6.46 6.62 -3.22
CA TYR A 326 6.72 5.20 -3.26
C TYR A 326 5.78 4.55 -4.28
N GLY A 327 6.29 3.63 -5.08
CA GLY A 327 5.47 2.78 -5.94
C GLY A 327 6.12 1.43 -6.19
N VAL A 328 5.31 0.38 -6.17
CA VAL A 328 5.75 -0.98 -6.51
C VAL A 328 4.63 -1.70 -7.25
N ALA A 329 4.99 -2.55 -8.19
CA ALA A 329 4.03 -3.45 -8.82
C ALA A 329 4.02 -4.81 -8.11
N HIS A 330 2.84 -5.40 -8.00
CA HIS A 330 2.69 -6.83 -7.73
C HIS A 330 2.49 -7.55 -9.08
N GLN A 331 3.29 -8.56 -9.37
CA GLN A 331 3.14 -9.41 -10.56
C GLN A 331 3.39 -10.87 -10.20
N HIS A 332 2.67 -11.76 -10.88
CA HIS A 332 2.90 -13.20 -10.84
C HIS A 332 3.98 -13.62 -11.82
N ARG A 333 4.34 -14.91 -11.77
CA ARG A 333 5.23 -15.54 -12.74
C ARG A 333 4.83 -15.16 -14.18
N GLY A 334 5.85 -14.94 -15.01
CA GLY A 334 5.67 -14.43 -16.37
C GLY A 334 5.70 -12.91 -16.41
N GLY A 335 5.59 -12.21 -15.29
CA GLY A 335 5.73 -10.76 -15.22
C GLY A 335 7.06 -10.30 -15.79
N VAL A 336 7.03 -9.21 -16.55
CA VAL A 336 8.19 -8.56 -17.19
C VAL A 336 8.41 -7.15 -16.63
N GLY A 337 7.34 -6.51 -16.17
CA GLY A 337 7.38 -5.22 -15.50
C GLY A 337 6.08 -4.46 -15.68
N ALA A 338 5.85 -3.49 -14.81
CA ALA A 338 4.73 -2.57 -14.89
C ALA A 338 5.21 -1.13 -14.77
N ALA A 339 4.46 -0.21 -15.34
CA ALA A 339 4.76 1.21 -15.31
C ALA A 339 3.49 2.04 -15.25
N LEU A 340 3.59 3.15 -14.54
CA LEU A 340 2.55 4.15 -14.40
C LEU A 340 3.01 5.43 -15.10
N TYR A 341 2.16 5.97 -15.98
CA TYR A 341 2.44 7.16 -16.76
C TYR A 341 1.43 8.26 -16.47
N GLY A 342 1.89 9.51 -16.49
CA GLY A 342 1.04 10.69 -16.42
C GLY A 342 0.29 10.90 -17.74
N GLN A 343 -0.68 11.80 -17.72
CA GLN A 343 -1.51 12.09 -18.90
C GLN A 343 -0.68 12.61 -20.10
N ASP A 344 0.43 13.27 -19.81
CA ASP A 344 1.41 13.81 -20.75
C ASP A 344 2.47 12.79 -21.19
N GLY A 345 2.34 11.52 -20.79
CA GLY A 345 3.24 10.42 -21.13
C GLY A 345 4.51 10.34 -20.28
N ARG A 346 4.69 11.23 -19.29
CA ARG A 346 5.85 11.13 -18.38
C ARG A 346 5.76 9.87 -17.53
N THR A 347 6.90 9.24 -17.26
CA THR A 347 6.94 8.10 -16.33
C THR A 347 6.75 8.61 -14.91
N LEU A 348 5.73 8.13 -14.22
CA LEU A 348 5.48 8.41 -12.81
C LEU A 348 6.26 7.43 -11.93
N CYS A 349 6.13 6.13 -12.22
CA CYS A 349 6.89 5.06 -11.60
C CYS A 349 6.99 3.85 -12.53
N SER A 350 8.05 3.07 -12.37
CA SER A 350 8.21 1.76 -12.99
C SER A 350 8.68 0.75 -11.96
N SER A 351 8.30 -0.50 -12.15
CA SER A 351 8.63 -1.62 -11.27
C SER A 351 8.86 -2.87 -12.11
N THR A 352 9.97 -3.54 -11.88
CA THR A 352 10.44 -4.70 -12.65
C THR A 352 10.68 -5.88 -11.72
N PRO A 353 10.28 -7.09 -12.10
CA PRO A 353 10.48 -8.28 -11.29
C PRO A 353 11.94 -8.68 -11.17
N ILE A 354 12.27 -9.19 -10.00
CA ILE A 354 13.55 -9.80 -9.65
C ILE A 354 13.30 -11.30 -9.56
N TYR A 355 13.80 -12.05 -10.55
CA TYR A 355 13.71 -13.50 -10.56
C TYR A 355 14.86 -14.13 -9.79
N GLY A 356 14.55 -15.17 -9.01
CA GLY A 356 15.57 -15.98 -8.33
C GLY A 356 16.40 -16.80 -9.32
N ARG A 357 17.57 -17.27 -8.86
CA ARG A 357 18.53 -18.05 -9.67
C ARG A 357 19.05 -19.32 -8.98
N GLY A 358 18.77 -19.50 -7.70
CA GLY A 358 19.20 -20.61 -6.86
C GLY A 358 18.03 -21.42 -6.30
N LYS A 359 18.29 -22.05 -5.14
CA LYS A 359 17.31 -22.87 -4.40
C LYS A 359 17.04 -22.35 -2.99
N GLU A 360 17.79 -21.35 -2.54
CA GLU A 360 17.60 -20.79 -1.20
C GLU A 360 16.34 -19.93 -1.16
N ALA A 361 15.73 -19.85 0.02
CA ALA A 361 14.56 -19.01 0.25
C ALA A 361 14.90 -17.54 -0.08
N GLY A 362 14.16 -16.93 -1.00
CA GLY A 362 14.43 -15.59 -1.52
C GLY A 362 15.41 -15.52 -2.68
N ASP A 363 15.77 -16.65 -3.29
CA ASP A 363 16.53 -16.71 -4.54
C ASP A 363 16.03 -17.85 -5.46
N GLU A 364 14.79 -18.31 -5.31
CA GLU A 364 14.28 -19.50 -5.99
C GLU A 364 14.17 -19.32 -7.52
N ALA A 365 14.88 -20.15 -8.28
CA ALA A 365 14.88 -20.12 -9.73
C ALA A 365 13.46 -20.32 -10.31
N GLY A 366 13.08 -19.43 -11.22
CA GLY A 366 11.76 -19.46 -11.87
C GLY A 366 10.64 -18.76 -11.10
N TYR A 367 10.93 -18.18 -9.93
CA TYR A 367 10.00 -17.39 -9.13
C TYR A 367 10.40 -15.92 -9.12
N ILE A 368 9.39 -15.05 -9.01
CA ILE A 368 9.60 -13.65 -8.65
C ILE A 368 9.84 -13.63 -7.14
N VAL A 369 11.03 -13.19 -6.73
CA VAL A 369 11.45 -13.10 -5.32
C VAL A 369 11.57 -11.65 -4.85
N GLY A 370 11.33 -10.70 -5.75
CA GLY A 370 11.41 -9.26 -5.54
C GLY A 370 10.78 -8.47 -6.66
N MET A 371 10.48 -7.22 -6.39
CA MET A 371 10.15 -6.20 -7.37
C MET A 371 11.00 -4.97 -7.10
N THR A 372 11.42 -4.26 -8.16
CA THR A 372 12.08 -2.97 -7.98
C THR A 372 11.08 -1.95 -7.49
N THR A 373 11.47 -1.20 -6.46
CA THR A 373 10.64 -0.14 -5.88
C THR A 373 11.02 1.21 -6.47
N CYS A 374 10.01 1.97 -6.87
CA CYS A 374 10.14 3.35 -7.29
C CYS A 374 10.18 4.28 -6.08
N TYR A 375 11.28 5.01 -5.90
CA TYR A 375 11.46 6.05 -4.89
C TYR A 375 11.79 7.39 -5.55
N PRO A 376 10.77 8.14 -6.02
CA PRO A 376 11.01 9.46 -6.57
C PRO A 376 11.60 10.39 -5.51
N SER A 377 12.43 11.35 -5.95
CA SER A 377 12.84 12.44 -5.06
C SER A 377 11.60 13.23 -4.62
N PRO A 378 11.50 13.65 -3.34
CA PRO A 378 10.34 14.40 -2.86
C PRO A 378 9.97 15.57 -3.79
N GLY A 379 8.69 15.62 -4.18
CA GLY A 379 8.16 16.65 -5.10
C GLY A 379 8.54 16.52 -6.57
N SER A 380 9.37 15.55 -6.98
CA SER A 380 9.78 15.37 -8.38
C SER A 380 8.71 14.73 -9.26
N VAL A 381 7.89 13.85 -8.69
CA VAL A 381 6.79 13.18 -9.38
C VAL A 381 5.48 13.57 -8.70
N LYS A 382 4.66 14.32 -9.43
CA LYS A 382 3.35 14.80 -8.96
C LYS A 382 2.23 14.24 -9.81
N VAL A 383 1.03 14.15 -9.26
CA VAL A 383 -0.20 13.90 -9.99
C VAL A 383 -1.18 14.99 -9.58
N THR A 384 -1.93 15.54 -10.53
CA THR A 384 -3.01 16.50 -10.25
C THR A 384 -4.32 15.78 -9.95
N ALA A 385 -5.21 16.41 -9.18
CA ALA A 385 -6.52 15.82 -8.90
C ALA A 385 -7.33 15.71 -10.19
N GLY A 386 -7.89 14.53 -10.47
CA GLY A 386 -8.59 14.24 -11.71
C GLY A 386 -7.68 13.93 -12.90
N GLU A 387 -6.35 13.88 -12.72
CA GLU A 387 -5.42 13.48 -13.77
C GLU A 387 -5.70 12.04 -14.22
N ARG A 388 -5.69 11.84 -15.54
CA ARG A 388 -5.71 10.52 -16.14
C ARG A 388 -4.30 9.95 -16.12
N VAL A 389 -4.10 8.84 -15.41
CA VAL A 389 -2.86 8.08 -15.43
C VAL A 389 -3.03 6.81 -16.24
N THR A 390 -2.00 6.41 -16.96
CA THR A 390 -1.99 5.15 -17.71
C THR A 390 -1.17 4.12 -16.95
N LEU A 391 -1.81 3.03 -16.54
CA LEU A 391 -1.13 1.87 -15.99
C LEU A 391 -0.91 0.84 -17.10
N ILE A 392 0.33 0.38 -17.25
CA ILE A 392 0.71 -0.70 -18.16
C ILE A 392 1.33 -1.83 -17.36
N SER A 393 0.96 -3.05 -17.70
CA SER A 393 1.62 -4.26 -17.22
C SER A 393 2.01 -5.16 -18.36
N ASN A 394 3.23 -5.68 -18.27
CA ASN A 394 3.80 -6.54 -19.29
C ASN A 394 4.04 -7.93 -18.72
N TYR A 395 3.62 -8.93 -19.48
CA TYR A 395 3.88 -10.34 -19.22
C TYR A 395 4.54 -10.98 -20.43
N ASN A 396 5.43 -11.92 -20.18
CA ASN A 396 5.91 -12.84 -21.18
C ASN A 396 4.71 -13.68 -21.65
N ALA A 397 4.46 -13.68 -22.96
CA ALA A 397 3.34 -14.40 -23.55
C ALA A 397 3.79 -15.64 -24.34
N THR A 398 5.02 -16.13 -24.12
CA THR A 398 5.53 -17.32 -24.81
C THR A 398 4.77 -18.60 -24.44
N GLU A 399 4.10 -18.57 -23.29
CA GLU A 399 3.17 -19.59 -22.83
C GLU A 399 1.92 -18.93 -22.24
N LEU A 400 0.88 -19.74 -22.02
CA LEU A 400 -0.33 -19.31 -21.32
C LEU A 400 0.01 -19.03 -19.85
N HIS A 401 -0.42 -17.88 -19.34
CA HIS A 401 -0.50 -17.61 -17.91
C HIS A 401 -1.95 -17.34 -17.51
N THR A 402 -2.39 -17.95 -16.41
CA THR A 402 -3.76 -17.78 -15.89
C THR A 402 -3.76 -17.02 -14.58
N GLY A 403 -4.83 -16.25 -14.32
CA GLY A 403 -4.98 -15.53 -13.04
C GLY A 403 -3.80 -14.61 -12.74
N VAL A 404 -3.21 -14.00 -13.77
CA VAL A 404 -2.11 -13.07 -13.52
C VAL A 404 -2.67 -11.81 -12.91
N MET A 405 -2.08 -11.39 -11.79
CA MET A 405 -2.46 -10.15 -11.13
C MET A 405 -1.53 -9.02 -11.54
N VAL A 406 -2.08 -7.81 -11.61
CA VAL A 406 -1.27 -6.60 -11.63
C VAL A 406 -1.94 -5.57 -10.76
N LEU A 407 -1.44 -5.53 -9.54
CA LEU A 407 -1.92 -4.61 -8.53
C LEU A 407 -0.75 -3.70 -8.14
N PRO A 408 -0.50 -2.59 -8.85
CA PRO A 408 0.48 -1.64 -8.37
C PRO A 408 -0.01 -1.06 -7.06
N THR A 409 0.76 -1.32 -6.01
CA THR A 409 0.62 -0.61 -4.76
C THR A 409 1.45 0.66 -4.88
N THR A 410 0.78 1.80 -5.06
CA THR A 410 1.41 3.12 -5.10
C THR A 410 1.06 3.85 -3.82
N ALA A 411 2.05 4.27 -3.04
CA ALA A 411 1.77 5.18 -1.93
C ALA A 411 1.87 6.61 -2.46
N ILE A 412 0.71 7.29 -2.51
CA ILE A 412 0.60 8.65 -2.98
C ILE A 412 0.42 9.55 -1.77
N VAL A 413 1.31 10.51 -1.60
CA VAL A 413 1.10 11.60 -0.65
C VAL A 413 0.06 12.51 -1.25
N VAL A 414 -1.18 12.32 -0.81
CA VAL A 414 -2.26 13.23 -1.15
C VAL A 414 -2.14 14.43 -0.24
N TYR A 415 -1.85 15.59 -0.81
CA TYR A 415 -1.95 16.83 -0.04
C TYR A 415 -3.39 16.95 0.44
N PRO A 416 -3.65 17.14 1.75
CA PRO A 416 -4.90 17.78 2.13
C PRO A 416 -4.97 19.09 1.35
N ASN A 417 -6.14 19.43 0.81
CA ASN A 417 -6.44 20.78 0.32
C ASN A 417 -5.74 21.80 1.24
N PRO A 418 -5.12 22.87 0.72
CA PRO A 418 -4.42 23.83 1.57
C PRO A 418 -5.37 24.31 2.65
N VAL A 419 -5.16 23.83 3.88
CA VAL A 419 -5.89 24.28 5.05
C VAL A 419 -5.54 25.74 5.24
N SER A 420 -6.58 26.54 5.39
CA SER A 420 -6.58 27.96 5.70
C SER A 420 -5.37 28.37 6.55
N TRP A 421 -4.65 29.37 6.06
CA TRP A 421 -3.65 30.12 6.82
C TRP A 421 -4.13 30.36 8.25
N SER A 422 -3.39 29.87 9.24
CA SER A 422 -3.72 30.16 10.64
C SER A 422 -3.65 31.68 10.87
N ASN A 423 -4.53 32.21 11.74
CA ASN A 423 -4.57 33.63 12.11
C ASN A 423 -3.21 34.15 12.62
N TYR A 424 -2.30 33.27 13.05
CA TYR A 424 -0.94 33.61 13.49
C TYR A 424 -0.02 34.08 12.35
N SER A 425 -0.20 33.58 11.11
CA SER A 425 0.57 34.04 9.95
C SER A 425 0.26 35.49 9.58
N TRP A 426 -1.00 35.93 9.73
CA TRP A 426 -1.39 37.32 9.52
C TRP A 426 -0.78 38.24 10.57
N VAL A 427 -0.81 37.82 11.84
CA VAL A 427 -0.23 38.60 12.94
C VAL A 427 1.29 38.77 12.74
N LEU A 428 2.01 37.72 12.36
CA LEU A 428 3.44 37.80 12.08
C LEU A 428 3.74 38.67 10.85
N LEU A 429 2.99 38.53 9.76
CA LEU A 429 3.16 39.38 8.57
C LEU A 429 2.91 40.86 8.90
N VAL A 430 1.83 41.16 9.63
CA VAL A 430 1.46 42.53 10.03
C VAL A 430 2.50 43.13 10.98
N ILE A 431 2.99 42.37 11.96
CA ILE A 431 4.06 42.83 12.87
C ILE A 431 5.35 43.13 12.10
N THR A 432 5.69 42.30 11.12
CA THR A 432 6.93 42.45 10.33
C THR A 432 6.85 43.69 9.44
N VAL A 433 5.71 43.89 8.77
CA VAL A 433 5.47 45.08 7.93
C VAL A 433 5.40 46.35 8.78
N ALA A 434 4.70 46.34 9.91
CA ALA A 434 4.60 47.48 10.81
C ALA A 434 5.97 47.89 11.39
N SER A 435 6.82 46.91 11.73
CA SER A 435 8.18 47.15 12.22
C SER A 435 9.08 47.76 11.15
N ALA A 436 8.97 47.30 9.89
CA ALA A 436 9.72 47.85 8.76
C ALA A 436 9.29 49.29 8.45
N VAL A 437 8.00 49.58 8.49
CA VAL A 437 7.46 50.95 8.28
C VAL A 437 7.91 51.88 9.41
N ALA A 438 7.83 51.45 10.66
CA ALA A 438 8.28 52.24 11.80
C ALA A 438 9.79 52.56 11.73
N ALA A 439 10.62 51.58 11.35
CA ALA A 439 12.05 51.79 11.15
C ALA A 439 12.35 52.77 10.01
N HIS A 440 11.57 52.72 8.93
CA HIS A 440 11.71 53.65 7.80
C HIS A 440 11.30 55.08 8.20
N CYS A 441 10.21 55.25 8.94
CA CYS A 441 9.74 56.54 9.45
C CYS A 441 10.70 57.16 10.49
N LEU A 442 11.31 56.35 11.35
CA LEU A 442 12.31 56.82 12.31
C LEU A 442 13.63 57.21 11.60
N GLY A 443 14.03 56.44 10.58
CA GLY A 443 15.21 56.73 9.76
C GLY A 443 15.06 57.94 8.83
N SER A 444 13.83 58.29 8.42
CA SER A 444 13.55 59.50 7.63
C SER A 444 13.48 60.76 8.51
N ARG A 445 12.90 60.67 9.72
CA ARG A 445 12.95 61.77 10.71
C ARG A 445 14.37 62.14 11.14
N ALA A 446 15.24 61.15 11.34
CA ALA A 446 16.65 61.38 11.67
C ALA A 446 17.45 62.05 10.54
N ARG A 447 17.08 61.80 9.27
CA ARG A 447 17.67 62.48 8.10
C ARG A 447 17.15 63.90 7.91
N GLY A 448 15.87 64.14 8.20
CA GLY A 448 15.27 65.48 8.15
C GLY A 448 15.83 66.46 9.20
N GLN A 449 16.21 65.98 10.39
CA GLN A 449 16.83 66.83 11.42
C GLN A 449 18.31 67.18 11.11
N ARG A 450 19.05 66.33 10.39
CA ARG A 450 20.42 66.65 9.94
C ARG A 450 20.49 67.71 8.84
N TYR A 451 19.43 67.86 8.04
CA TYR A 451 19.38 68.90 7.01
C TYR A 451 19.05 70.30 7.57
N ARG A 452 18.44 70.39 8.76
CA ARG A 452 18.15 71.67 9.43
C ARG A 452 19.33 72.23 10.25
N SER A 453 20.40 71.47 10.47
CA SER A 453 21.60 71.97 11.17
C SER A 453 22.72 72.44 10.24
N TRP A 454 22.46 72.54 8.93
CA TRP A 454 23.40 73.06 7.91
C TRP A 454 22.94 74.40 7.30
N LEU A 455 21.87 75.00 7.83
CA LEU A 455 21.28 76.26 7.36
C LEU A 455 20.97 77.24 8.50
N MET A 456 21.76 77.22 9.57
CA MET A 456 21.88 78.32 10.54
C MET A 456 23.34 78.67 10.76
#